data_AF-A0AAU8HIY9-F1
#
_entry.id   AF-A0AAU8HIY9-F1
#
_cell.length_a   1.000
_cell.length_b   1.000
_cell.length_c   1.000
_cell.angle_alpha   90.00
_cell.angle_beta   90.00
_cell.angle_gamma   90.00
#
_symmetry.space_group_name_H-M   'P 1'
#
loop_
_entity.id
_entity.type
_entity.pdbx_description
1 polymer ?
#
loop_
_entity_poly.entity_id
_entity_poly.type
_entity_poly.pdbx_seq_one_letter_code
_entity_poly.pdbx_strand_id
1 'polypeptide(L)'
;MDEQAREQALLTALTTEHFVLQTSRGATIAESVGRATVFLTMLSAALIGLGFVSSSGQLLKPYLGAVLPTLMITGLLTFARLVQTMVENSLALARIQRIRAYYHRHFAGEQDFFADSVATGDVMAAAWAAVGSRPGRWQLMLTTAAMVGAVNALLIGLGVTLLAGVLGASSGLAIPVGVVVALAAFAAQLWYISHASLWNRA
;
A
#
# COMPACT_ATOMS: atom_id res chain seq x y z
N MET A 1 0.85 -18.27 43.41
CA MET A 1 1.82 -18.13 42.30
C MET A 1 2.82 -17.09 42.72
N ASP A 2 4.11 -17.45 42.74
CA ASP A 2 5.18 -16.51 43.07
C ASP A 2 5.24 -15.40 42.02
N GLU A 3 5.47 -14.17 42.46
CA GLU A 3 5.48 -12.98 41.59
C GLU A 3 6.47 -13.14 40.42
N GLN A 4 7.63 -13.72 40.70
CA GLN A 4 8.66 -14.03 39.71
C GLN A 4 8.20 -15.01 38.62
N ALA A 5 7.41 -16.04 39.00
CA ALA A 5 6.87 -17.00 38.04
C ALA A 5 5.83 -16.35 37.10
N ARG A 6 5.05 -15.39 37.62
CA ARG A 6 4.08 -14.61 36.85
C ARG A 6 4.79 -13.67 35.87
N GLU A 7 5.87 -13.04 36.31
CA GLU A 7 6.69 -12.16 35.50
C GLU A 7 7.41 -12.91 34.37
N GLN A 8 7.99 -14.08 34.64
CA GLN A 8 8.58 -14.95 33.60
C GLN A 8 7.54 -15.45 32.59
N ALA A 9 6.34 -15.82 33.04
CA ALA A 9 5.25 -16.20 32.14
C ALA A 9 4.83 -15.05 31.22
N LEU A 10 4.75 -13.83 31.77
CA LEU A 10 4.44 -12.62 31.01
C LEU A 10 5.53 -12.29 29.98
N LEU A 11 6.81 -12.35 30.37
CA LEU A 11 7.94 -12.15 29.48
C LEU A 11 7.94 -13.12 28.29
N THR A 12 7.62 -14.39 28.56
CA THR A 12 7.50 -15.42 27.53
C THR A 12 6.33 -15.13 26.58
N ALA A 13 5.18 -14.73 27.12
CA ALA A 13 4.01 -14.35 26.32
C ALA A 13 4.28 -13.12 25.44
N LEU A 14 4.91 -12.07 25.98
CA LEU A 14 5.26 -10.86 25.24
C LEU A 14 6.30 -11.10 24.14
N THR A 15 7.28 -11.97 24.41
CA THR A 15 8.28 -12.36 23.41
C THR A 15 7.64 -13.14 22.27
N THR A 16 6.74 -14.07 22.61
CA THR A 16 5.96 -14.84 21.62
C THR A 16 5.11 -13.91 20.76
N GLU A 17 4.36 -12.99 21.38
CA GLU A 17 3.55 -12.00 20.67
C GLU A 17 4.40 -11.11 19.75
N HIS A 18 5.59 -10.69 20.19
CA HIS A 18 6.52 -9.92 19.36
C HIS A 18 6.92 -10.68 18.08
N PHE A 19 7.29 -11.96 18.19
CA PHE A 19 7.64 -12.79 17.04
C PHE A 19 6.45 -13.06 16.12
N VAL A 20 5.24 -13.26 16.67
CA VAL A 20 4.00 -13.41 15.89
C VAL A 20 3.73 -12.14 15.09
N LEU A 21 3.83 -10.97 15.70
CA LEU A 21 3.65 -9.68 15.02
C LEU A 21 4.72 -9.44 13.96
N GLN A 22 5.99 -9.75 14.23
CA GLN A 22 7.06 -9.65 13.22
C GLN A 22 6.81 -10.58 12.01
N THR A 23 6.43 -11.82 12.27
CA THR A 23 6.12 -12.82 11.23
C THR A 23 4.93 -12.36 10.39
N SER A 24 3.87 -11.88 11.03
CA SER A 24 2.70 -11.31 10.36
C SER A 24 3.09 -10.14 9.45
N ARG A 25 3.92 -9.20 9.93
CA ARG A 25 4.43 -8.09 9.10
C ARG A 25 5.21 -8.58 7.89
N GLY A 26 6.08 -9.57 8.07
CA GLY A 26 6.83 -10.19 6.98
C GLY A 26 5.92 -10.79 5.89
N ALA A 27 4.90 -11.55 6.31
CA ALA A 27 3.92 -12.14 5.40
C ALA A 27 3.13 -11.07 4.62
N THR A 28 2.70 -10.02 5.30
CA THR A 28 1.98 -8.88 4.72
C THR A 28 2.84 -8.11 3.69
N ILE A 29 4.13 -7.90 3.97
CA ILE A 29 5.08 -7.32 3.00
C ILE A 29 5.26 -8.25 1.78
N ALA A 30 5.45 -9.55 2.00
CA ALA A 30 5.62 -10.52 0.92
C ALA A 30 4.39 -10.57 0.00
N GLU A 31 3.17 -10.55 0.57
CA GLU A 31 1.93 -10.48 -0.21
C GLU A 31 1.88 -9.22 -1.09
N SER A 32 2.27 -8.07 -0.53
CA SER A 32 2.27 -6.79 -1.27
C SER A 32 3.21 -6.81 -2.46
N VAL A 33 4.44 -7.27 -2.24
CA VAL A 33 5.46 -7.40 -3.29
C VAL A 33 4.98 -8.42 -4.33
N GLY A 34 4.43 -9.55 -3.92
CA GLY A 34 3.89 -10.56 -4.82
C GLY A 34 2.79 -10.01 -5.72
N ARG A 35 1.79 -9.32 -5.15
CA ARG A 35 0.69 -8.74 -5.94
C ARG A 35 1.16 -7.64 -6.88
N ALA A 36 2.04 -6.74 -6.42
CA ALA A 36 2.61 -5.70 -7.29
C ALA A 36 3.41 -6.31 -8.44
N THR A 37 4.20 -7.35 -8.19
CA THR A 37 4.99 -8.06 -9.20
C THR A 37 4.09 -8.73 -10.24
N VAL A 38 3.03 -9.42 -9.80
CA VAL A 38 2.06 -10.05 -10.70
C VAL A 38 1.38 -9.00 -11.58
N PHE A 39 0.96 -7.88 -11.01
CA PHE A 39 0.33 -6.79 -11.76
C PHE A 39 1.28 -6.19 -12.81
N LEU A 40 2.52 -5.85 -12.44
CA LEU A 40 3.50 -5.29 -13.37
C LEU A 40 3.91 -6.28 -14.47
N THR A 41 4.00 -7.57 -14.13
CA THR A 41 4.29 -8.63 -15.12
C THR A 41 3.13 -8.76 -16.11
N MET A 42 1.89 -8.76 -15.64
CA MET A 42 0.70 -8.79 -16.49
C MET A 42 0.60 -7.56 -17.38
N LEU A 43 0.86 -6.37 -16.83
CA LEU A 43 0.92 -5.11 -17.58
C LEU A 43 2.00 -5.16 -18.67
N SER A 44 3.20 -5.65 -18.34
CA SER A 44 4.29 -5.78 -19.30
C SER A 44 3.93 -6.75 -20.43
N ALA A 45 3.38 -7.92 -20.11
CA ALA A 45 2.91 -8.89 -21.09
C ALA A 45 1.80 -8.33 -22.00
N ALA A 46 0.89 -7.55 -21.44
CA ALA A 46 -0.14 -6.83 -22.19
C ALA A 46 0.44 -5.77 -23.13
N LEU A 47 1.44 -5.01 -22.70
CA LEU A 47 2.12 -4.03 -23.57
C LEU A 47 2.90 -4.71 -24.70
N ILE A 48 3.53 -5.86 -24.42
CA ILE A 48 4.18 -6.69 -25.46
C ILE A 48 3.14 -7.19 -26.47
N GLY A 49 2.01 -7.73 -26.00
CA GLY A 49 0.91 -8.17 -26.86
C GLY A 49 0.31 -7.04 -27.69
N LEU A 50 0.18 -5.84 -27.11
CA LEU A 50 -0.22 -4.64 -27.83
C LEU A 50 0.76 -4.31 -28.97
N GLY A 51 2.06 -4.46 -28.74
CA GLY A 51 3.09 -4.28 -29.76
C GLY A 51 2.86 -5.18 -30.97
N PHE A 52 2.57 -6.48 -30.75
CA PHE A 52 2.27 -7.42 -31.83
C PHE A 52 0.99 -7.09 -32.61
N VAL A 53 -0.02 -6.56 -31.93
CA VAL A 53 -1.33 -6.27 -32.53
C VAL A 53 -1.41 -4.86 -33.14
N SER A 54 -0.48 -3.96 -32.79
CA SER A 54 -0.50 -2.54 -33.13
C SER A 54 -0.60 -2.23 -34.64
N SER A 55 -0.06 -3.08 -35.49
CA SER A 55 -0.10 -2.94 -36.96
C SER A 55 -1.41 -3.43 -37.59
N SER A 56 -2.23 -4.18 -36.84
CA SER A 56 -3.50 -4.73 -37.32
C SER A 56 -4.68 -3.96 -36.73
N GLY A 57 -5.25 -3.04 -37.52
CA GLY A 57 -6.42 -2.26 -37.11
C GLY A 57 -7.66 -3.09 -36.75
N GLN A 58 -7.78 -4.30 -37.32
CA GLN A 58 -8.89 -5.22 -37.03
C GLN A 58 -8.75 -5.87 -35.64
N LEU A 59 -7.53 -6.18 -35.22
CA LEU A 59 -7.26 -6.86 -33.95
C LEU A 59 -7.05 -5.88 -32.78
N LEU A 60 -6.65 -4.64 -33.06
CA LEU A 60 -6.34 -3.64 -32.04
C LEU A 60 -7.53 -3.30 -31.13
N LYS A 61 -8.70 -3.03 -31.71
CA LYS A 61 -9.91 -2.69 -30.94
C LYS A 61 -10.38 -3.83 -30.01
N PRO A 62 -10.58 -5.08 -30.49
CA PRO A 62 -10.97 -6.17 -29.62
C PRO A 62 -9.90 -6.52 -28.58
N TYR A 63 -8.61 -6.41 -28.94
CA TYR A 63 -7.51 -6.61 -27.98
C TYR A 63 -7.57 -5.61 -26.82
N LEU A 64 -7.63 -4.31 -27.13
CA LEU A 64 -7.75 -3.26 -26.11
C LEU A 64 -9.02 -3.41 -25.28
N GLY A 65 -10.15 -3.77 -25.92
CA GLY A 65 -11.42 -4.00 -25.24
C GLY A 65 -11.39 -5.16 -24.24
N ALA A 66 -10.56 -6.18 -24.45
CA ALA A 66 -10.41 -7.30 -23.53
C ALA A 66 -9.34 -7.05 -22.44
N VAL A 67 -8.19 -6.54 -22.85
CA VAL A 67 -7.01 -6.42 -21.99
C VAL A 67 -7.13 -5.24 -21.04
N LEU A 68 -7.61 -4.09 -21.52
CA LEU A 68 -7.63 -2.87 -20.72
C LEU A 68 -8.55 -2.98 -19.49
N PRO A 69 -9.80 -3.46 -19.60
CA PRO A 69 -10.66 -3.64 -18.43
C PRO A 69 -10.08 -4.67 -17.45
N THR A 70 -9.47 -5.74 -17.96
CA THR A 70 -8.83 -6.77 -17.13
C THR A 70 -7.69 -6.19 -16.29
N LEU A 71 -6.82 -5.37 -16.90
CA LEU A 71 -5.75 -4.69 -16.20
C LEU A 71 -6.28 -3.67 -15.18
N MET A 72 -7.30 -2.90 -15.53
CA MET A 72 -7.92 -1.93 -14.62
C MET A 72 -8.54 -2.60 -13.38
N ILE A 73 -9.27 -3.69 -13.55
CA ILE A 73 -9.86 -4.45 -12.44
C ILE A 73 -8.75 -5.03 -11.56
N THR A 74 -7.76 -5.67 -12.18
CA THR A 74 -6.64 -6.29 -11.46
C THR A 74 -5.83 -5.25 -10.70
N GLY A 75 -5.57 -4.09 -11.31
CA GLY A 75 -4.87 -2.96 -10.69
C GLY A 75 -5.65 -2.39 -9.50
N LEU A 76 -6.97 -2.22 -9.63
CA LEU A 76 -7.83 -1.74 -8.54
C LEU A 76 -7.87 -2.69 -7.34
N LEU A 77 -8.01 -4.00 -7.60
CA LEU A 77 -7.99 -5.03 -6.53
C LEU A 77 -6.62 -5.10 -5.85
N THR A 78 -5.55 -4.99 -6.62
CA THR A 78 -4.18 -4.96 -6.10
C THR A 78 -3.96 -3.73 -5.22
N PHE A 79 -4.39 -2.57 -5.69
CA PHE A 79 -4.36 -1.33 -4.93
C PHE A 79 -5.11 -1.44 -3.60
N ALA A 80 -6.36 -1.93 -3.62
CA ALA A 80 -7.18 -2.06 -2.42
C ALA A 80 -6.51 -2.96 -1.36
N ARG A 81 -5.94 -4.09 -1.79
CA ARG A 81 -5.22 -4.99 -0.88
C ARG A 81 -3.92 -4.38 -0.35
N LEU A 82 -3.18 -3.66 -1.18
CA LEU A 82 -1.97 -2.93 -0.75
C LEU A 82 -2.30 -1.91 0.34
N VAL A 83 -3.43 -1.20 0.23
CA VAL A 83 -3.90 -0.28 1.27
C VAL A 83 -4.27 -1.02 2.55
N GLN A 84 -5.00 -2.13 2.46
CA GLN A 84 -5.38 -2.92 3.63
C GLN A 84 -4.15 -3.45 4.39
N THR A 85 -3.23 -4.07 3.66
CA THR A 85 -1.94 -4.52 4.15
C THR A 85 -1.16 -3.39 4.83
N MET A 86 -1.14 -2.19 4.25
CA MET A 86 -0.46 -1.04 4.84
C MET A 86 -1.04 -0.70 6.22
N VAL A 87 -2.36 -0.74 6.36
CA VAL A 87 -3.05 -0.53 7.64
C VAL A 87 -2.70 -1.64 8.63
N GLU A 88 -2.79 -2.91 8.24
CA GLU A 88 -2.42 -4.07 9.05
C GLU A 88 -0.98 -3.95 9.58
N ASN A 89 -0.04 -3.57 8.72
CA ASN A 89 1.36 -3.37 9.07
C ASN A 89 1.55 -2.21 10.08
N SER A 90 0.80 -1.11 9.94
CA SER A 90 0.86 0.02 10.87
C SER A 90 0.35 -0.35 12.27
N LEU A 91 -0.73 -1.14 12.35
CA LEU A 91 -1.28 -1.65 13.60
C LEU A 91 -0.31 -2.61 14.29
N ALA A 92 0.31 -3.51 13.53
CA ALA A 92 1.31 -4.45 14.05
C ALA A 92 2.52 -3.70 14.63
N LEU A 93 2.98 -2.64 13.97
CA LEU A 93 4.07 -1.80 14.45
C LEU A 93 3.74 -1.06 15.75
N ALA A 94 2.53 -0.50 15.87
CA ALA A 94 2.07 0.15 17.11
C ALA A 94 1.98 -0.83 18.29
N ARG A 95 1.57 -2.09 18.04
CA ARG A 95 1.56 -3.15 19.07
C ARG A 95 2.98 -3.52 19.49
N ILE A 96 3.91 -3.67 18.55
CA ILE A 96 5.33 -3.92 18.84
C ILE A 96 5.92 -2.81 19.70
N GLN A 97 5.61 -1.53 19.42
CA GLN A 97 6.11 -0.43 20.24
C GLN A 97 5.52 -0.41 21.64
N ARG A 98 4.24 -0.77 21.83
CA ARG A 98 3.68 -0.94 23.17
C ARG A 98 4.43 -2.00 23.98
N ILE A 99 4.74 -3.13 23.35
CA ILE A 99 5.55 -4.19 23.96
C ILE A 99 6.95 -3.66 24.32
N ARG A 100 7.61 -2.94 23.40
CA ARG A 100 8.93 -2.33 23.66
C ARG A 100 8.91 -1.30 24.79
N ALA A 101 7.88 -0.46 24.85
CA ALA A 101 7.71 0.52 25.93
C ALA A 101 7.45 -0.17 27.28
N TYR A 102 6.76 -1.33 27.30
CA TYR A 102 6.61 -2.14 28.51
C TYR A 102 7.96 -2.66 29.00
N TYR A 103 8.78 -3.24 28.11
CA TYR A 103 10.13 -3.70 28.44
C TYR A 103 11.02 -2.57 28.98
N HIS A 104 11.00 -1.39 28.35
CA HIS A 104 11.78 -0.24 28.83
C HIS A 104 11.40 0.16 30.26
N ARG A 105 10.10 0.31 30.54
CA ARG A 105 9.63 0.75 31.86
C ARG A 105 9.91 -0.23 32.99
N HIS A 106 9.89 -1.54 32.72
CA HIS A 106 10.07 -2.55 33.77
C HIS A 106 11.52 -3.01 33.95
N PHE A 107 12.31 -3.08 32.88
CA PHE A 107 13.62 -3.77 32.91
C PHE A 107 14.81 -2.91 32.49
N ALA A 108 14.61 -1.83 31.74
CA ALA A 108 15.71 -1.08 31.12
C ALA A 108 15.68 0.43 31.42
N GLY A 109 15.09 0.84 32.55
CA GLY A 109 14.89 2.25 32.89
C GLY A 109 16.16 3.12 32.94
N GLU A 110 17.34 2.51 33.01
CA GLU A 110 18.65 3.18 33.02
C GLU A 110 19.45 3.04 31.70
N GLN A 111 18.95 2.28 30.71
CA GLN A 111 19.70 1.97 29.48
C GLN A 111 18.95 2.42 28.22
N ASP A 112 19.62 3.19 27.36
CA ASP A 112 19.07 3.81 26.14
C ASP A 112 18.63 2.83 25.03
N PHE A 113 18.74 1.51 25.24
CA PHE A 113 18.42 0.48 24.24
C PHE A 113 16.98 0.56 23.67
N PHE A 114 16.04 1.16 24.41
CA PHE A 114 14.65 1.36 23.94
C PHE A 114 14.18 2.83 24.01
N ALA A 115 15.08 3.81 24.08
CA ALA A 115 14.74 5.23 24.21
C ALA A 115 13.77 5.72 23.11
N ASP A 116 13.91 5.22 21.88
CA ASP A 116 13.00 5.52 20.74
C ASP A 116 11.53 5.13 21.01
N SER A 117 11.28 4.13 21.86
CA SER A 117 9.93 3.64 22.18
C SER A 117 9.22 4.49 23.24
N VAL A 118 9.96 5.32 23.99
CA VAL A 118 9.46 6.10 25.14
C VAL A 118 9.53 7.61 24.89
N ALA A 119 10.50 8.10 24.11
CA ALA A 119 10.79 9.52 23.96
C ALA A 119 9.64 10.40 23.43
N THR A 120 8.63 9.82 22.77
CA THR A 120 7.59 10.64 22.12
C THR A 120 6.26 10.69 22.91
N GLY A 121 6.06 9.86 23.93
CA GLY A 121 4.76 9.74 24.64
C GLY A 121 3.60 9.19 23.79
N ASP A 122 3.68 9.36 22.48
CA ASP A 122 2.81 8.79 21.44
C ASP A 122 3.46 7.53 20.85
N VAL A 123 2.89 6.37 21.20
CA VAL A 123 3.28 5.03 20.71
C VAL A 123 3.33 4.98 19.19
N MET A 124 2.44 5.72 18.51
CA MET A 124 2.39 5.77 17.07
C MET A 124 3.63 6.50 16.53
N ALA A 125 3.97 7.65 17.09
CA ALA A 125 5.13 8.44 16.67
C ALA A 125 6.46 7.69 16.89
N ALA A 126 6.58 6.94 18.00
CA ALA A 126 7.71 6.05 18.27
C ALA A 126 7.83 4.90 17.26
N ALA A 127 6.70 4.35 16.80
CA ALA A 127 6.64 3.35 15.75
C ALA A 127 7.20 3.87 14.42
N TRP A 128 6.82 5.09 14.06
CA TRP A 128 7.27 5.75 12.84
C TRP A 128 8.74 6.17 12.91
N ALA A 129 9.20 6.67 14.06
CA ALA A 129 10.60 7.02 14.31
C ALA A 129 11.53 5.81 14.18
N ALA A 130 11.15 4.66 14.72
CA ALA A 130 11.92 3.41 14.61
C ALA A 130 12.04 2.87 13.17
N VAL A 131 11.19 3.32 12.25
CA VAL A 131 11.24 2.99 10.82
C VAL A 131 11.83 4.16 10.00
N GLY A 132 12.41 5.18 10.65
CA GLY A 132 13.01 6.35 10.00
C GLY A 132 12.00 7.18 9.20
N SER A 133 10.71 7.06 9.52
CA SER A 133 9.61 7.58 8.72
C SER A 133 8.89 8.70 9.47
N ARG A 134 8.73 9.87 8.85
CA ARG A 134 7.95 10.98 9.42
C ARG A 134 6.54 10.95 8.82
N PRO A 135 5.47 11.02 9.62
CA PRO A 135 4.09 10.99 9.13
C PRO A 135 3.75 12.23 8.27
N GLY A 136 4.21 12.25 7.02
CA GLY A 136 3.97 13.30 6.05
C GLY A 136 3.09 12.80 4.92
N ARG A 137 2.20 13.68 4.43
CA ARG A 137 1.36 13.44 3.24
C ARG A 137 2.19 13.06 2.00
N TRP A 138 3.46 13.47 1.97
CA TRP A 138 4.42 13.13 0.92
C TRP A 138 5.02 11.72 1.06
N GLN A 139 5.12 11.17 2.27
CA GLN A 139 5.62 9.80 2.45
C GLN A 139 4.61 8.75 1.97
N LEU A 140 3.32 9.07 2.00
CA LEU A 140 2.25 8.28 1.38
C LEU A 140 2.47 8.09 -0.13
N MET A 141 3.05 9.07 -0.82
CA MET A 141 3.36 8.99 -2.25
C MET A 141 4.53 8.04 -2.57
N LEU A 142 5.35 7.70 -1.56
CA LEU A 142 6.49 6.79 -1.70
C LEU A 142 6.12 5.32 -1.42
N THR A 143 4.83 5.01 -1.24
CA THR A 143 4.36 3.66 -0.96
C THR A 143 4.15 2.85 -2.24
N THR A 144 4.36 1.53 -2.16
CA THR A 144 4.02 0.59 -3.25
C THR A 144 2.55 0.71 -3.67
N ALA A 145 1.65 0.99 -2.72
CA ALA A 145 0.24 1.25 -2.99
C ALA A 145 0.04 2.47 -3.90
N ALA A 146 0.71 3.59 -3.62
CA ALA A 146 0.60 4.81 -4.43
C ALA A 146 1.16 4.60 -5.84
N MET A 147 2.29 3.88 -5.99
CA MET A 147 2.86 3.55 -7.30
C MET A 147 1.89 2.71 -8.14
N VAL A 148 1.35 1.62 -7.59
CA VAL A 148 0.35 0.80 -8.28
C VAL A 148 -0.93 1.58 -8.58
N GLY A 149 -1.34 2.46 -7.65
CA GLY A 149 -2.45 3.39 -7.84
C GLY A 149 -2.23 4.28 -9.06
N ALA A 150 -1.06 4.92 -9.17
CA ALA A 150 -0.71 5.78 -10.30
C ALA A 150 -0.80 5.04 -11.64
N VAL A 151 -0.25 3.83 -11.71
CA VAL A 151 -0.34 2.98 -12.91
C VAL A 151 -1.79 2.64 -13.23
N ASN A 152 -2.61 2.31 -12.23
CA ASN A 152 -4.02 2.02 -12.42
C ASN A 152 -4.82 3.26 -12.89
N ALA A 153 -4.54 4.43 -12.34
CA ALA A 153 -5.15 5.69 -12.75
C ALA A 153 -4.82 6.06 -14.20
N LEU A 154 -3.59 5.81 -14.62
CA LEU A 154 -3.18 5.94 -16.03
C LEU A 154 -4.02 5.02 -16.93
N LEU A 155 -4.20 3.75 -16.54
CA LEU A 155 -5.02 2.80 -17.29
C LEU A 155 -6.50 3.23 -17.38
N ILE A 156 -7.05 3.76 -16.28
CA ILE A 156 -8.41 4.32 -16.26
C ILE A 156 -8.53 5.47 -17.26
N GLY A 157 -7.61 6.44 -17.24
CA GLY A 157 -7.66 7.58 -18.18
C GLY A 157 -7.45 7.17 -19.63
N LEU A 158 -6.58 6.19 -19.89
CA LEU A 158 -6.41 5.58 -21.21
C LEU A 158 -7.73 4.94 -21.68
N GLY A 159 -8.43 4.22 -20.80
CA GLY A 159 -9.72 3.61 -21.11
C GLY A 159 -10.78 4.64 -21.45
N VAL A 160 -10.86 5.73 -20.70
CA VAL A 160 -11.78 6.83 -21.00
C VAL A 160 -11.44 7.51 -22.33
N THR A 161 -10.15 7.74 -22.61
CA THR A 161 -9.71 8.31 -23.89
C THR A 161 -10.16 7.45 -25.07
N LEU A 162 -9.92 6.13 -24.98
CA LEU A 162 -10.28 5.18 -26.03
C LEU A 162 -11.80 5.08 -26.19
N LEU A 163 -12.54 5.03 -25.09
CA LEU A 163 -14.00 4.98 -25.11
C LEU A 163 -14.59 6.25 -25.74
N ALA A 164 -14.07 7.44 -25.38
CA ALA A 164 -14.51 8.70 -25.98
C ALA A 164 -14.26 8.71 -27.50
N GLY A 165 -13.12 8.18 -27.96
CA GLY A 165 -12.84 8.04 -29.39
C GLY A 165 -13.81 7.08 -30.10
N VAL A 166 -14.21 5.98 -29.47
CA VAL A 166 -15.23 5.05 -30.00
C VAL A 166 -16.61 5.72 -30.09
N LEU A 167 -16.93 6.61 -29.16
CA LEU A 167 -18.16 7.40 -29.16
C LEU A 167 -18.14 8.58 -30.16
N GLY A 168 -17.07 8.74 -30.93
CA GLY A 168 -16.97 9.77 -31.97
C GLY A 168 -16.38 11.11 -31.50
N ALA A 169 -15.82 11.19 -30.29
CA ALA A 169 -15.11 12.39 -29.85
C ALA A 169 -13.83 12.57 -30.67
N SER A 170 -13.51 13.82 -31.02
CA SER A 170 -12.24 14.15 -31.66
C SER A 170 -11.07 13.87 -30.70
N SER A 171 -9.91 13.51 -31.26
CA SER A 171 -8.70 13.25 -30.45
C SER A 171 -8.32 14.45 -29.58
N GLY A 172 -8.60 15.68 -30.05
CA GLY A 172 -8.37 16.91 -29.31
C GLY A 172 -9.20 17.06 -28.03
N LEU A 173 -10.36 16.39 -27.94
CA LEU A 173 -11.18 16.35 -26.72
C LEU A 173 -10.99 15.06 -25.92
N ALA A 174 -10.84 13.92 -26.61
CA ALA A 174 -10.73 12.62 -25.96
C ALA A 174 -9.50 12.51 -25.04
N ILE A 175 -8.35 13.00 -25.50
CA ILE A 175 -7.09 12.96 -24.74
C ILE A 175 -7.16 13.80 -23.45
N PRO A 176 -7.50 15.10 -23.48
CA PRO A 176 -7.57 15.88 -22.26
C PRO A 176 -8.62 15.35 -21.28
N VAL A 177 -9.77 14.84 -21.76
CA VAL A 177 -10.77 14.19 -20.89
C VAL A 177 -10.17 12.98 -20.17
N GLY A 178 -9.47 12.10 -20.89
CA GLY A 178 -8.81 10.96 -20.26
C GLY A 178 -7.70 11.35 -19.28
N VAL A 179 -6.91 12.37 -19.58
CA VAL A 179 -5.89 12.92 -18.66
C VAL A 179 -6.54 13.44 -17.38
N VAL A 180 -7.63 14.22 -17.51
CA VAL A 180 -8.37 14.73 -16.35
C VAL A 180 -8.93 13.59 -15.51
N VAL A 181 -9.49 12.54 -16.15
CA VAL A 181 -9.98 11.37 -15.43
C VAL A 181 -8.85 10.59 -14.75
N ALA A 182 -7.68 10.44 -15.40
CA ALA A 182 -6.52 9.81 -14.76
C ALA A 182 -6.09 10.58 -13.51
N LEU A 183 -5.98 11.91 -13.60
CA LEU A 183 -5.61 12.75 -12.46
C LEU A 183 -6.65 12.68 -11.34
N ALA A 184 -7.95 12.71 -11.68
CA ALA A 184 -9.04 12.57 -10.73
C ALA A 184 -9.04 11.19 -10.05
N ALA A 185 -8.84 10.11 -10.81
CA ALA A 185 -8.74 8.76 -10.27
C ALA A 185 -7.54 8.60 -9.34
N PHE A 186 -6.38 9.15 -9.73
CA PHE A 186 -5.19 9.14 -8.88
C PHE A 186 -5.39 9.95 -7.60
N ALA A 187 -5.99 11.14 -7.70
CA ALA A 187 -6.33 11.96 -6.54
C ALA A 187 -7.32 11.25 -5.60
N ALA A 188 -8.32 10.57 -6.14
CA ALA A 188 -9.27 9.77 -5.36
C ALA A 188 -8.58 8.59 -4.65
N GLN A 189 -7.65 7.91 -5.32
CA GLN A 189 -6.84 6.86 -4.72
C GLN A 189 -5.94 7.40 -3.60
N LEU A 190 -5.24 8.52 -3.81
CA LEU A 190 -4.45 9.16 -2.77
C LEU A 190 -5.30 9.60 -1.58
N TRP A 191 -6.49 10.15 -1.86
CA TRP A 191 -7.45 10.52 -0.83
C TRP A 191 -7.87 9.29 -0.03
N TYR A 192 -8.18 8.16 -0.69
CA TYR A 192 -8.52 6.90 -0.04
C TYR A 192 -7.40 6.39 0.88
N ILE A 193 -6.14 6.38 0.42
CA ILE A 193 -5.01 5.98 1.27
C ILE A 193 -4.89 6.93 2.48
N SER A 194 -5.03 8.24 2.25
CA SER A 194 -4.94 9.22 3.33
C SER A 194 -6.07 9.04 4.36
N HIS A 195 -7.30 8.77 3.93
CA HIS A 195 -8.44 8.54 4.80
C HIS A 195 -8.28 7.26 5.62
N ALA A 196 -7.84 6.18 4.97
CA ALA A 196 -7.52 4.92 5.66
C ALA A 196 -6.41 5.09 6.70
N SER A 197 -5.41 5.96 6.43
CA SER A 197 -4.32 6.25 7.37
C SER A 197 -4.76 7.14 8.55
N LEU A 198 -5.75 8.02 8.34
CA LEU A 198 -6.27 8.94 9.36
C LEU A 198 -7.27 8.25 10.30
N TRP A 199 -8.09 7.33 9.78
CA TRP A 199 -8.99 6.50 10.58
C TRP A 199 -8.26 5.67 11.64
N ASN A 200 -6.99 5.35 11.41
CA ASN A 200 -6.18 4.60 12.37
C ASN A 200 -5.52 5.49 13.45
N ARG A 201 -5.73 6.82 13.42
CA ARG A 201 -5.21 7.78 14.42
C ARG A 201 -6.24 8.26 15.43
N ALA A 202 -7.54 8.01 15.19
CA ALA A 202 -8.62 8.33 16.11
C ALA A 202 -8.95 7.12 16.99
#